data_AF-A0ABD4SX34-F1
#
_entry.id   AF-A0ABD4SX34-F1
#
_cell.length_a   1.000
_cell.length_b   1.000
_cell.length_c   1.000
_cell.angle_alpha   90.00
_cell.angle_beta   90.00
_cell.angle_gamma   90.00
#
_symmetry.space_group_name_H-M   'P 1'
#
loop_
_entity.id
_entity.type
_entity.pdbx_description
1 polymer ?
#
loop_
_entity_poly.entity_id
_entity_poly.type
_entity_poly.pdbx_seq_one_letter_code
_entity_poly.pdbx_strand_id
1 'polypeptide(L)'
;MQFVDASIVPRDIRVEGFELWFQPVYNFSDGTVQHNEVLLRWRDSKGKLFRPRDFMPWVTQANLRLSLDKLVIRMACRQLAAMPRVRLSINLSAESVGHAGFSQFIFDELQQANIDPASVQFEIAEPHAARNLSHTIHFVRDLREIGCAVVLDNFANDYLTYMQWERLEVDQVKLNGRLLSQHLSQKDRLHLLRSIADASNQMGQIAVAKSLDEAIGARWSHHHQFDSGQGYQFKRPSQQISLASKVDVLGLALDNWSKTEFIEQLHEGIVFAPNVNHLMNIRRDSDYRKAYTIADYKICNSQVLYFASQFLGEPLQEKITAAELLPLFCTYHQNNPDYSLFILSEGESAPLIQAKVNRQAGRPFVIDTYQPSSYFDCNEVECQAIVHHINRSQANVLVLGIRSPVQEKWVYRYRDRLPQVKLILALGEAVLVEAGLEARPPEVVSDMGVEWLFRLLQHPQQLWRRYLINDAPFLLLLIKHKLFQ
;
A
#
# COMPACT_ATOMS: atom_id res chain seq x y z
N MET A 1 36.14 28.31 -19.87
CA MET A 1 35.48 27.95 -21.14
C MET A 1 36.28 26.80 -21.74
N GLN A 2 35.97 25.56 -21.35
CA GLN A 2 36.55 24.34 -21.93
C GLN A 2 35.61 23.89 -23.05
N PHE A 3 36.14 23.82 -24.27
CA PHE A 3 35.45 23.22 -25.41
C PHE A 3 35.22 21.74 -25.08
N VAL A 4 33.96 21.35 -24.90
CA VAL A 4 33.59 19.93 -24.87
C VAL A 4 33.56 19.46 -26.32
N ASP A 5 34.49 18.57 -26.63
CA ASP A 5 34.67 17.91 -27.92
C ASP A 5 33.37 17.26 -28.41
N ALA A 6 32.94 17.63 -29.61
CA ALA A 6 31.72 17.14 -30.26
C ALA A 6 31.81 15.67 -30.72
N SER A 7 32.92 14.98 -30.42
CA SER A 7 33.14 13.57 -30.73
C SER A 7 32.69 12.58 -29.65
N ILE A 8 32.12 13.04 -28.53
CA ILE A 8 31.67 12.18 -27.40
C ILE A 8 30.15 12.21 -27.24
N VAL A 9 29.41 11.91 -28.31
CA VAL A 9 28.15 11.18 -28.13
C VAL A 9 28.56 9.72 -28.15
N PRO A 10 28.35 8.92 -27.09
CA PRO A 10 28.56 7.48 -27.22
C PRO A 10 27.72 7.03 -28.42
N ARG A 11 28.35 6.54 -29.49
CA ARG A 11 27.67 5.96 -30.67
C ARG A 11 26.70 4.82 -30.29
N ASP A 12 26.67 4.45 -29.01
CA ASP A 12 26.02 3.29 -28.44
C ASP A 12 24.78 3.58 -27.57
N ILE A 13 24.28 4.83 -27.46
CA ILE A 13 22.96 5.05 -26.83
C ILE A 13 21.88 4.47 -27.76
N ARG A 14 21.60 3.18 -27.57
CA ARG A 14 20.55 2.44 -28.27
C ARG A 14 19.29 2.39 -27.43
N VAL A 15 18.15 2.40 -28.10
CA VAL A 15 16.82 2.30 -27.48
C VAL A 15 16.72 1.05 -26.59
N GLU A 16 17.36 -0.06 -26.97
CA GLU A 16 17.32 -1.32 -26.21
C GLU A 16 18.05 -1.24 -24.85
N GLY A 17 18.94 -0.27 -24.65
CA GLY A 17 19.68 -0.10 -23.40
C GLY A 17 18.88 0.61 -22.30
N PHE A 18 17.72 1.19 -22.62
CA PHE A 18 16.89 1.89 -21.63
C PHE A 18 16.03 0.92 -20.82
N GLU A 19 16.04 1.07 -19.51
CA GLU A 19 15.23 0.29 -18.58
C GLU A 19 14.53 1.19 -17.56
N LEU A 20 13.28 0.84 -17.19
CA LEU A 20 12.49 1.58 -16.20
C LEU A 20 12.78 1.05 -14.80
N TRP A 21 13.00 1.98 -13.87
CA TRP A 21 13.05 1.73 -12.44
C TRP A 21 11.91 2.51 -11.77
N PHE A 22 11.47 2.03 -10.62
CA PHE A 22 10.28 2.52 -9.94
C PHE A 22 10.60 2.88 -8.50
N GLN A 23 10.14 4.04 -8.05
CA GLN A 23 10.23 4.43 -6.66
C GLN A 23 8.84 4.77 -6.11
N PRO A 24 8.33 4.01 -5.12
CA PRO A 24 6.99 4.24 -4.59
C PRO A 24 6.90 5.56 -3.85
N VAL A 25 5.75 6.21 -4.00
CA VAL A 25 5.28 7.32 -3.17
C VAL A 25 4.19 6.77 -2.28
N TYR A 26 4.32 6.98 -0.97
CA TYR A 26 3.41 6.41 0.00
C TYR A 26 2.51 7.48 0.60
N ASN A 27 1.25 7.11 0.85
CA ASN A 27 0.31 7.90 1.63
C ASN A 27 0.67 7.79 3.12
N PHE A 28 0.83 8.93 3.79
CA PHE A 28 1.20 8.97 5.20
C PHE A 28 0.07 8.60 6.15
N SER A 29 -1.19 8.74 5.74
CA SER A 29 -2.35 8.41 6.57
C SER A 29 -2.49 6.91 6.83
N ASP A 30 -2.13 6.06 5.86
CA ASP A 30 -2.40 4.62 5.92
C ASP A 30 -1.25 3.72 5.45
N GLY A 31 -0.11 4.31 5.08
CA GLY A 31 1.10 3.62 4.63
C GLY A 31 1.02 2.99 3.24
N THR A 32 -0.05 3.24 2.47
CA THR A 32 -0.25 2.62 1.16
C THR A 32 0.60 3.25 0.08
N VAL A 33 0.92 2.50 -0.98
CA VAL A 33 1.56 3.08 -2.18
C VAL A 33 0.50 3.81 -3.00
N GLN A 34 0.65 5.12 -3.14
CA GLN A 34 -0.23 5.96 -3.96
C GLN A 34 0.08 5.78 -5.45
N HIS A 35 1.36 5.80 -5.82
CA HIS A 35 1.86 5.57 -7.18
C HIS A 35 3.37 5.27 -7.15
N ASN A 36 3.96 4.92 -8.29
CA ASN A 36 5.40 4.78 -8.45
C ASN A 36 5.94 5.83 -9.41
N GLU A 37 6.98 6.55 -9.00
CA GLU A 37 7.73 7.42 -9.91
C GLU A 37 8.60 6.59 -10.84
N VAL A 38 8.46 6.83 -12.14
CA VAL A 38 9.24 6.21 -13.21
C VAL A 38 10.58 6.93 -13.32
N LEU A 39 11.64 6.17 -13.12
CA LEU A 39 13.01 6.63 -13.14
C LEU A 39 13.80 5.88 -14.21
N LEU A 40 14.12 6.57 -15.30
CA LEU A 40 14.87 5.98 -16.40
C LEU A 40 16.30 5.61 -15.96
N ARG A 41 16.79 4.47 -16.43
CA ARG A 41 18.19 4.08 -16.39
C ARG A 41 18.64 3.66 -17.78
N TRP A 42 19.93 3.79 -18.04
CA TRP A 42 20.53 3.33 -19.29
C TRP A 42 21.65 2.35 -18.99
N ARG A 43 21.61 1.18 -19.63
CA ARG A 43 22.62 0.15 -19.54
C ARG A 43 23.42 0.14 -20.84
N ASP A 44 24.73 0.28 -20.73
CA ASP A 44 25.62 0.21 -21.89
C ASP A 44 25.82 -1.24 -22.37
N SER A 45 26.49 -1.39 -23.52
CA SER A 45 26.84 -2.71 -24.11
C SER A 45 27.74 -3.58 -23.24
N LYS A 46 28.39 -3.00 -22.22
CA LYS A 46 29.24 -3.71 -21.25
C LYS A 46 28.48 -4.05 -19.96
N GLY A 47 27.17 -3.76 -19.90
CA GLY A 47 26.29 -4.04 -18.77
C GLY A 47 26.33 -2.98 -17.66
N LYS A 48 27.10 -1.90 -17.82
CA LYS A 48 27.20 -0.83 -16.81
C LYS A 48 25.93 0.02 -16.83
N LEU A 49 25.39 0.26 -15.64
CA LEU A 49 24.17 1.03 -15.44
C LEU A 49 24.48 2.51 -15.14
N PHE A 50 23.81 3.40 -15.86
CA PHE A 50 23.92 4.86 -15.76
C PHE A 50 22.60 5.47 -15.28
N ARG A 51 22.70 6.50 -14.46
CA ARG A 51 21.55 7.30 -14.01
C ARG A 51 21.34 8.49 -14.95
N PRO A 52 20.16 9.13 -14.96
CA PRO A 52 19.89 10.28 -15.83
C PRO A 52 20.95 11.38 -15.74
N ARG A 53 21.43 11.70 -14.53
CA ARG A 53 22.52 12.68 -14.36
C ARG A 53 23.78 12.39 -15.18
N ASP A 54 24.05 11.12 -15.47
CA ASP A 54 25.27 10.68 -16.15
C ASP A 54 25.13 10.74 -17.69
N PHE A 55 23.91 10.57 -18.24
CA PHE A 55 23.68 10.52 -19.70
C PHE A 55 22.80 11.64 -20.26
N MET A 56 22.01 12.34 -19.43
CA MET A 56 21.14 13.43 -19.88
C MET A 56 21.86 14.62 -20.53
N PRO A 57 23.12 14.98 -20.15
CA PRO A 57 23.88 15.97 -20.90
C PRO A 57 24.01 15.64 -22.39
N TRP A 58 24.26 14.37 -22.73
CA TRP A 58 24.36 13.91 -24.12
C TRP A 58 23.01 13.94 -24.84
N VAL A 59 21.94 13.50 -24.17
CA VAL A 59 20.57 13.57 -24.71
C VAL A 59 20.18 15.01 -25.04
N THR A 60 20.58 15.95 -24.19
CA THR A 60 20.32 17.38 -24.37
C THR A 60 21.12 17.92 -25.55
N GLN A 61 22.42 17.63 -25.62
CA GLN A 61 23.29 18.07 -26.73
C GLN A 61 22.83 17.51 -28.09
N ALA A 62 22.26 16.31 -28.11
CA ALA A 62 21.72 15.66 -29.30
C ALA A 62 20.26 16.04 -29.63
N ASN A 63 19.62 16.91 -28.85
CA ASN A 63 18.20 17.29 -28.99
C ASN A 63 17.23 16.10 -28.97
N LEU A 64 17.53 15.07 -28.17
CA LEU A 64 16.76 13.82 -28.11
C LEU A 64 15.73 13.77 -26.97
N ARG A 65 15.55 14.86 -26.21
CA ARG A 65 14.66 14.89 -25.02
C ARG A 65 13.21 14.52 -25.33
N LEU A 66 12.62 15.16 -26.35
CA LEU A 66 11.25 14.84 -26.78
C LEU A 66 11.12 13.37 -27.20
N SER A 67 12.07 12.86 -27.98
CA SER A 67 12.09 11.46 -28.41
C SER A 67 12.23 10.50 -27.24
N LEU A 68 13.01 10.88 -26.22
CA LEU A 68 13.20 10.10 -25.00
C LEU A 68 11.92 10.06 -24.16
N ASP A 69 11.23 11.19 -23.98
CA ASP A 69 9.95 11.24 -23.26
C ASP A 69 8.90 10.36 -23.95
N LYS A 70 8.79 10.42 -25.29
CA LYS A 70 7.92 9.52 -26.07
C LYS A 70 8.26 8.05 -25.86
N LEU A 71 9.54 7.70 -25.79
CA LEU A 71 9.99 6.33 -25.52
C LEU A 71 9.59 5.89 -24.10
N VAL A 72 9.83 6.73 -23.09
CA VAL A 72 9.48 6.43 -21.69
C VAL A 72 7.98 6.23 -21.53
N ILE A 73 7.15 7.08 -22.15
CA ILE A 73 5.69 6.95 -22.14
C ILE A 73 5.27 5.60 -22.72
N ARG A 74 5.80 5.22 -23.89
CA ARG A 74 5.51 3.90 -24.49
C ARG A 74 5.91 2.73 -23.59
N MET A 75 7.09 2.81 -22.97
CA MET A 75 7.54 1.78 -22.03
C MET A 75 6.63 1.73 -20.80
N ALA A 76 6.18 2.87 -20.28
CA ALA A 76 5.27 2.95 -19.16
C ALA A 76 3.88 2.40 -19.50
N CYS A 77 3.31 2.74 -20.67
CA CYS A 77 2.05 2.18 -21.15
C CYS A 77 2.10 0.66 -21.25
N ARG A 78 3.22 0.08 -21.71
CA ARG A 78 3.41 -1.39 -21.71
C ARG A 78 3.35 -1.98 -20.30
N GLN A 79 3.95 -1.32 -19.31
CA GLN A 79 3.91 -1.77 -17.92
C GLN A 79 2.50 -1.66 -17.33
N LEU A 80 1.79 -0.56 -17.59
CA LEU A 80 0.41 -0.34 -17.14
C LEU A 80 -0.57 -1.33 -17.78
N ALA A 81 -0.41 -1.63 -19.07
CA ALA A 81 -1.22 -2.64 -19.76
C ALA A 81 -1.03 -4.03 -19.15
N ALA A 82 0.20 -4.37 -18.75
CA ALA A 82 0.52 -5.62 -18.08
C ALA A 82 0.06 -5.64 -16.60
N MET A 83 -0.07 -4.47 -15.98
CA MET A 83 -0.38 -4.32 -14.55
C MET A 83 -1.45 -3.23 -14.32
N PRO A 84 -2.74 -3.51 -14.57
CA PRO A 84 -3.81 -2.49 -14.61
C PRO A 84 -4.05 -1.69 -13.32
N ARG A 85 -3.49 -2.15 -12.18
CA ARG A 85 -3.64 -1.50 -10.86
C ARG A 85 -2.43 -0.70 -10.42
N VAL A 86 -1.40 -0.67 -11.25
CA VAL A 86 -0.24 0.18 -11.01
C VAL A 86 -0.60 1.60 -11.40
N ARG A 87 -0.22 2.54 -10.54
CA ARG A 87 -0.22 3.97 -10.90
C ARG A 87 1.21 4.43 -11.10
N LEU A 88 1.47 5.12 -12.21
CA LEU A 88 2.80 5.59 -12.57
C LEU A 88 2.85 7.12 -12.66
N SER A 89 3.98 7.67 -12.23
CA SER A 89 4.30 9.09 -12.37
C SER A 89 5.49 9.26 -13.30
N ILE A 90 5.33 10.01 -14.39
CA ILE A 90 6.32 10.13 -15.47
C ILE A 90 6.84 11.56 -15.54
N ASN A 91 8.16 11.73 -15.45
CA ASN A 91 8.83 13.02 -15.59
C ASN A 91 8.82 13.50 -17.05
N LEU A 92 8.46 14.77 -17.27
CA LEU A 92 8.45 15.42 -18.58
C LEU A 92 9.52 16.50 -18.70
N SER A 93 10.13 16.60 -19.88
CA SER A 93 11.05 17.68 -20.23
C SER A 93 10.33 18.97 -20.63
N ALA A 94 11.01 20.11 -20.51
CA ALA A 94 10.48 21.41 -20.96
C ALA A 94 10.17 21.41 -22.47
N GLU A 95 10.98 20.69 -23.25
CA GLU A 95 10.81 20.53 -24.69
C GLU A 95 9.50 19.83 -25.02
N SER A 96 9.12 18.79 -24.26
CA SER A 96 7.86 18.08 -24.43
C SER A 96 6.64 18.91 -24.05
N VAL A 97 6.69 19.59 -22.90
CA VAL A 97 5.62 20.49 -22.44
C VAL A 97 5.39 21.63 -23.43
N GLY A 98 6.44 22.13 -24.08
CA GLY A 98 6.36 23.18 -25.08
C GLY A 98 5.98 22.72 -26.50
N HIS A 99 5.96 21.41 -26.77
CA HIS A 99 5.80 20.87 -28.12
C HIS A 99 4.32 20.78 -28.53
N ALA A 100 3.97 21.36 -29.68
CA ALA A 100 2.62 21.31 -30.24
C ALA A 100 2.16 19.85 -30.49
N GLY A 101 0.99 19.48 -29.98
CA GLY A 101 0.42 18.14 -30.14
C GLY A 101 1.03 17.06 -29.25
N PHE A 102 1.84 17.40 -28.24
CA PHE A 102 2.35 16.40 -27.30
C PHE A 102 1.26 15.85 -26.37
N SER A 103 0.28 16.66 -25.98
CA SER A 103 -0.92 16.21 -25.26
C SER A 103 -1.73 15.20 -26.09
N GLN A 104 -1.92 15.48 -27.38
CA GLN A 104 -2.57 14.54 -28.32
C GLN A 104 -1.79 13.22 -28.43
N PHE A 105 -0.45 13.29 -28.52
CA PHE A 105 0.38 12.08 -28.51
C PHE A 105 0.17 11.22 -27.26
N ILE A 106 0.09 11.84 -26.08
CA ILE A 106 -0.19 11.13 -24.82
C ILE A 106 -1.56 10.46 -24.88
N PHE A 107 -2.59 11.19 -25.31
CA PHE A 107 -3.93 10.64 -25.47
C PHE A 107 -3.95 9.42 -26.40
N ASP A 108 -3.31 9.51 -27.56
CA ASP A 108 -3.28 8.44 -28.55
C ASP A 108 -2.59 7.17 -28.01
N GLU A 109 -1.46 7.32 -27.30
CA GLU A 109 -0.73 6.19 -26.73
C GLU A 109 -1.50 5.52 -25.58
N LEU A 110 -2.18 6.29 -24.72
CA LEU A 110 -3.03 5.75 -23.65
C LEU A 110 -4.23 5.00 -24.23
N GLN A 111 -4.90 5.58 -25.23
CA GLN A 111 -6.03 4.96 -25.93
C GLN A 111 -5.62 3.66 -26.63
N GLN A 112 -4.53 3.68 -27.40
CA GLN A 112 -4.04 2.50 -28.14
C GLN A 112 -3.67 1.35 -27.19
N ALA A 113 -3.12 1.65 -26.02
CA ALA A 113 -2.77 0.66 -25.02
C ALA A 113 -3.93 0.31 -24.05
N ASN A 114 -5.13 0.89 -24.24
CA ASN A 114 -6.30 0.72 -23.39
C ASN A 114 -5.99 0.98 -21.90
N ILE A 115 -5.26 2.07 -21.64
CA ILE A 115 -4.86 2.50 -20.30
C ILE A 115 -5.89 3.49 -19.76
N ASP A 116 -6.34 3.25 -18.52
CA ASP A 116 -7.10 4.25 -17.78
C ASP A 116 -6.22 5.50 -17.54
N PRO A 117 -6.56 6.68 -18.07
CA PRO A 117 -5.77 7.89 -17.87
C PRO A 117 -5.52 8.24 -16.39
N ALA A 118 -6.44 7.87 -15.49
CA ALA A 118 -6.28 8.11 -14.05
C ALA A 118 -5.16 7.26 -13.40
N SER A 119 -4.65 6.24 -14.11
CA SER A 119 -3.50 5.44 -13.68
C SER A 119 -2.15 6.11 -13.98
N VAL A 120 -2.14 7.23 -14.70
CA VAL A 120 -0.92 7.96 -15.09
C VAL A 120 -0.97 9.40 -14.62
N GLN A 121 0.14 9.85 -14.06
CA GLN A 121 0.35 11.25 -13.76
C GLN A 121 1.69 11.73 -14.35
N PHE A 122 1.77 13.03 -14.65
CA PHE A 122 2.93 13.63 -15.29
C PHE A 122 3.58 14.68 -14.38
N GLU A 123 4.90 14.60 -14.24
CA GLU A 123 5.68 15.53 -13.43
C GLU A 123 6.36 16.59 -14.31
N ILE A 124 6.15 17.85 -13.98
CA ILE A 124 6.79 19.00 -14.61
C ILE A 124 7.63 19.71 -13.55
N ALA A 125 8.93 19.86 -13.78
CA ALA A 125 9.78 20.59 -12.86
C ALA A 125 9.42 22.09 -12.83
N GLU A 126 9.43 22.69 -11.63
CA GLU A 126 9.12 24.13 -11.44
C GLU A 126 9.85 25.08 -12.43
N PRO A 127 11.18 25.00 -12.64
CA PRO A 127 11.86 25.88 -13.60
C PRO A 127 11.38 25.68 -15.05
N HIS A 128 10.94 24.48 -15.41
CA HIS A 128 10.42 24.20 -16.75
C HIS A 128 9.03 24.84 -16.93
N ALA A 129 8.17 24.73 -15.91
CA ALA A 129 6.84 25.34 -15.91
C ALA A 129 6.94 26.88 -16.00
N ALA A 130 7.84 27.49 -15.22
CA ALA A 130 8.01 28.95 -15.19
C ALA A 130 8.53 29.53 -16.52
N ARG A 131 9.39 28.78 -17.23
CA ARG A 131 10.02 29.26 -18.48
C ARG A 131 9.00 29.58 -19.59
N ASN A 132 7.92 28.82 -19.67
CA ASN A 132 6.83 29.10 -20.62
C ASN A 132 5.48 28.83 -19.95
N LEU A 133 5.13 29.71 -19.01
CA LEU A 133 3.95 29.56 -18.16
C LEU A 133 2.66 29.43 -18.98
N SER A 134 2.44 30.27 -19.99
CA SER A 134 1.22 30.23 -20.80
C SER A 134 1.03 28.89 -21.52
N HIS A 135 2.10 28.34 -22.11
CA HIS A 135 2.03 27.00 -22.71
C HIS A 135 1.83 25.92 -21.66
N THR A 136 2.50 26.03 -20.51
CA THR A 136 2.38 25.05 -19.42
C THR A 136 0.96 24.99 -18.89
N ILE A 137 0.30 26.14 -18.68
CA ILE A 137 -1.12 26.21 -18.25
C ILE A 137 -2.01 25.46 -19.26
N HIS A 138 -1.83 25.71 -20.56
CA HIS A 138 -2.61 25.02 -21.58
C HIS A 138 -2.35 23.51 -21.57
N PHE A 139 -1.08 23.11 -21.49
CA PHE A 139 -0.69 21.71 -21.46
C PHE A 139 -1.21 20.96 -20.22
N VAL A 140 -1.17 21.60 -19.03
CA VAL A 140 -1.74 21.03 -17.79
C VAL A 140 -3.24 20.82 -17.97
N ARG A 141 -3.95 21.80 -18.52
CA ARG A 141 -5.38 21.69 -18.79
C ARG A 141 -5.70 20.53 -19.73
N ASP A 142 -4.97 20.40 -20.84
CA ASP A 142 -5.16 19.31 -21.80
C ASP A 142 -4.97 17.94 -21.13
N LEU A 143 -3.94 17.77 -20.29
CA LEU A 143 -3.71 16.51 -19.58
C LEU A 143 -4.83 16.18 -18.58
N ARG A 144 -5.33 17.19 -17.85
CA ARG A 144 -6.46 17.02 -16.93
C ARG A 144 -7.75 16.70 -17.68
N GLU A 145 -7.99 17.29 -18.85
CA GLU A 145 -9.11 16.95 -19.75
C GLU A 145 -9.01 15.51 -20.29
N ILE A 146 -7.79 15.00 -20.53
CA ILE A 146 -7.54 13.59 -20.87
C ILE A 146 -7.83 12.67 -19.67
N GLY A 147 -7.79 13.19 -18.44
CA GLY A 147 -7.98 12.45 -17.19
C GLY A 147 -6.67 12.07 -16.48
N CYS A 148 -5.53 12.60 -16.93
CA CYS A 148 -4.24 12.42 -16.26
C CYS A 148 -4.03 13.51 -15.21
N ALA A 149 -3.51 13.13 -14.04
CA ALA A 149 -3.10 14.11 -13.03
C ALA A 149 -1.76 14.75 -13.39
N VAL A 150 -1.56 16.00 -12.97
CA VAL A 150 -0.32 16.74 -13.19
C VAL A 150 0.31 17.15 -11.87
N VAL A 151 1.63 16.97 -11.80
CA VAL A 151 2.44 17.20 -10.60
C VAL A 151 3.48 18.27 -10.89
N LEU A 152 3.60 19.24 -9.99
CA LEU A 152 4.70 20.19 -9.99
C LEU A 152 5.86 19.64 -9.16
N ASP A 153 6.94 19.21 -9.80
CA ASP A 153 8.10 18.61 -9.14
C ASP A 153 9.18 19.63 -8.76
N ASN A 154 9.89 19.35 -7.67
CA ASN A 154 10.89 20.22 -7.07
C ASN A 154 10.35 21.65 -6.88
N PHE A 155 9.17 21.76 -6.28
CA PHE A 155 8.51 23.04 -6.04
C PHE A 155 9.16 23.80 -4.87
N ALA A 156 8.92 25.12 -4.82
CA ALA A 156 9.38 26.09 -3.82
C ALA A 156 10.82 26.61 -4.00
N ASN A 157 11.32 26.66 -5.24
CA ASN A 157 12.66 27.13 -5.59
C ASN A 157 12.68 28.50 -6.28
N ASP A 158 11.74 29.38 -5.91
CA ASP A 158 11.64 30.79 -6.34
C ASP A 158 11.36 31.03 -7.84
N TYR A 159 10.89 30.04 -8.59
CA TYR A 159 10.59 30.21 -10.02
C TYR A 159 9.14 30.67 -10.26
N LEU A 160 8.20 30.23 -9.43
CA LEU A 160 6.80 30.58 -9.54
C LEU A 160 6.32 31.40 -8.33
N THR A 161 5.61 32.50 -8.62
CA THR A 161 4.82 33.21 -7.60
C THR A 161 3.56 32.42 -7.25
N TYR A 162 2.95 32.69 -6.09
CA TYR A 162 1.68 32.10 -5.67
C TYR A 162 0.60 32.20 -6.76
N MET A 163 0.43 33.39 -7.36
CA MET A 163 -0.57 33.62 -8.41
C MET A 163 -0.30 32.81 -9.69
N GLN A 164 0.96 32.53 -9.99
CA GLN A 164 1.31 31.69 -11.15
C GLN A 164 1.10 30.21 -10.85
N TRP A 165 1.42 29.77 -9.63
CA TRP A 165 1.13 28.40 -9.16
C TRP A 165 -0.37 28.11 -9.13
N GLU A 166 -1.18 29.02 -8.57
CA GLU A 166 -2.64 28.89 -8.55
C GLU A 166 -3.22 28.72 -9.97
N ARG A 167 -2.71 29.50 -10.93
CA ARG A 167 -3.13 29.43 -12.35
C ARG A 167 -2.69 28.17 -13.09
N LEU A 168 -1.70 27.43 -12.60
CA LEU A 168 -1.31 26.16 -13.21
C LEU A 168 -2.36 25.08 -12.98
N GLU A 169 -3.12 25.16 -11.88
CA GLU A 169 -4.15 24.20 -11.50
C GLU A 169 -3.65 22.73 -11.55
N VAL A 170 -2.43 22.50 -11.05
CA VAL A 170 -1.87 21.15 -10.87
C VAL A 170 -2.61 20.41 -9.76
N ASP A 171 -2.64 19.09 -9.81
CA ASP A 171 -3.33 18.26 -8.81
C ASP A 171 -2.44 17.96 -7.59
N GLN A 172 -1.11 18.08 -7.76
CA GLN A 172 -0.13 17.72 -6.73
C GLN A 172 1.13 18.59 -6.82
N VAL A 173 1.75 18.85 -5.67
CA VAL A 173 3.09 19.46 -5.58
C VAL A 173 4.04 18.52 -4.84
N LYS A 174 5.27 18.40 -5.36
CA LYS A 174 6.35 17.69 -4.67
C LYS A 174 7.38 18.67 -4.11
N LEU A 175 7.53 18.63 -2.80
CA LEU A 175 8.38 19.53 -2.02
C LEU A 175 9.70 18.83 -1.68
N ASN A 176 10.80 19.34 -2.23
CA ASN A 176 12.12 18.77 -2.02
C ASN A 176 12.93 19.61 -1.01
N GLY A 177 12.98 19.14 0.23
CA GLY A 177 13.67 19.85 1.33
C GLY A 177 15.18 20.03 1.15
N ARG A 178 15.79 19.40 0.14
CA ARG A 178 17.22 19.61 -0.18
C ARG A 178 17.47 20.76 -1.15
N LEU A 179 16.45 21.20 -1.88
CA LEU A 179 16.58 22.24 -2.90
C LEU A 179 16.25 23.64 -2.36
N LEU A 180 15.50 23.70 -1.26
CA LEU A 180 15.25 24.95 -0.54
C LEU A 180 16.56 25.61 -0.11
N SER A 181 16.60 26.94 -0.27
CA SER A 181 17.77 27.81 -0.07
C SER A 181 18.73 27.32 1.01
N GLN A 182 20.00 27.10 0.62
CA GLN A 182 21.06 26.61 1.51
C GLN A 182 21.35 27.58 2.67
N HIS A 183 20.88 28.82 2.58
CA HIS A 183 21.04 29.84 3.61
C HIS A 183 20.02 29.72 4.75
N LEU A 184 18.96 28.92 4.58
CA LEU A 184 17.95 28.71 5.62
C LEU A 184 18.43 27.71 6.66
N SER A 185 18.18 28.03 7.93
CA SER A 185 18.34 27.04 9.00
C SER A 185 17.42 25.83 8.76
N GLN A 186 17.75 24.69 9.35
CA GLN A 186 16.92 23.48 9.24
C GLN A 186 15.47 23.75 9.72
N LYS A 187 15.32 24.56 10.76
CA LYS A 187 14.02 24.94 11.32
C LYS A 187 13.21 25.81 10.35
N ASP A 188 13.83 26.83 9.78
CA ASP A 188 13.14 27.76 8.85
C ASP A 188 12.72 27.05 7.56
N ARG A 189 13.56 26.14 7.08
CA ARG A 189 13.25 25.28 5.94
C ARG A 189 12.02 24.41 6.19
N LEU A 190 11.94 23.82 7.39
CA LEU A 190 10.81 22.99 7.77
C LEU A 190 9.52 23.82 7.91
N HIS A 191 9.62 25.04 8.43
CA HIS A 191 8.47 25.97 8.49
C HIS A 191 7.98 26.34 7.10
N LEU A 192 8.88 26.69 6.17
CA LEU A 192 8.51 27.02 4.79
C LEU A 192 7.82 25.84 4.10
N LEU A 193 8.38 24.64 4.20
CA LEU A 193 7.78 23.43 3.63
C LEU A 193 6.34 23.20 4.15
N ARG A 194 6.12 23.38 5.46
CA ARG A 194 4.79 23.23 6.06
C ARG A 194 3.80 24.28 5.56
N SER A 195 4.21 25.55 5.50
CA SER A 195 3.34 26.62 4.98
C SER A 195 2.94 26.39 3.53
N ILE A 196 3.83 25.83 2.71
CA ILE A 196 3.51 25.51 1.32
C ILE A 196 2.60 24.29 1.23
N ALA A 197 2.81 23.27 2.06
CA ALA A 197 1.91 22.13 2.15
C ALA A 197 0.49 22.56 2.59
N ASP A 198 0.38 23.43 3.61
CA ASP A 198 -0.90 23.97 4.06
C ASP A 198 -1.61 24.78 2.95
N ALA A 199 -0.87 25.59 2.19
CA ALA A 199 -1.42 26.33 1.05
C ALA A 199 -1.88 25.39 -0.07
N SER A 200 -1.13 24.32 -0.34
CA SER A 200 -1.47 23.31 -1.33
C SER A 200 -2.78 22.60 -0.97
N ASN A 201 -2.94 22.21 0.29
CA ASN A 201 -4.16 21.59 0.80
C ASN A 201 -5.37 22.52 0.69
N GLN A 202 -5.20 23.82 0.95
CA GLN A 202 -6.27 24.82 0.78
C GLN A 202 -6.70 25.01 -0.68
N MET A 203 -5.78 24.78 -1.63
CA MET A 203 -6.08 24.74 -3.07
C MET A 203 -6.71 23.41 -3.53
N GLY A 204 -6.87 22.43 -2.63
CA GLY A 204 -7.36 21.09 -2.97
C GLY A 204 -6.30 20.21 -3.66
N GLN A 205 -5.03 20.57 -3.55
CA GLN A 205 -3.90 19.83 -4.12
C GLN A 205 -3.30 18.89 -3.07
N ILE A 206 -2.64 17.83 -3.54
CA ILE A 206 -1.92 16.89 -2.67
C ILE A 206 -0.48 17.42 -2.46
N ALA A 207 -0.02 17.46 -1.21
CA ALA A 207 1.35 17.83 -0.87
C ALA A 207 2.22 16.58 -0.61
N VAL A 208 3.26 16.38 -1.43
CA VAL A 208 4.21 15.25 -1.28
C VAL A 208 5.55 15.74 -0.79
N ALA A 209 6.08 15.10 0.25
CA ALA A 209 7.43 15.36 0.72
C ALA A 209 8.49 14.46 0.05
N LYS A 210 9.50 15.05 -0.61
CA LYS A 210 10.67 14.36 -1.17
C LYS A 210 11.91 14.55 -0.29
N SER A 211 12.68 13.48 -0.12
CA SER A 211 14.02 13.52 0.51
C SER A 211 14.03 14.18 1.90
N LEU A 212 13.03 13.87 2.72
CA LEU A 212 13.01 14.24 4.13
C LEU A 212 14.19 13.56 4.84
N ASP A 213 15.01 14.31 5.58
CA ASP A 213 16.13 13.74 6.35
C ASP A 213 15.65 12.72 7.40
N GLU A 214 16.55 11.84 7.86
CA GLU A 214 16.31 10.76 8.84
C GLU A 214 15.51 11.19 10.09
N ALA A 215 15.64 12.44 10.51
CA ALA A 215 14.92 12.99 11.67
C ALA A 215 13.39 13.09 11.48
N ILE A 216 12.91 13.04 10.23
CA ILE A 216 11.50 13.21 9.86
C ILE A 216 10.89 11.85 9.45
N GLY A 217 11.71 10.87 9.03
CA GLY A 217 11.22 9.58 8.54
C GLY A 217 10.64 8.62 9.60
N ALA A 218 10.77 8.92 10.90
CA ALA A 218 10.60 7.90 11.93
C ALA A 218 9.16 7.46 12.23
N ARG A 219 8.11 8.20 11.81
CA ARG A 219 6.71 7.77 12.00
C ARG A 219 5.77 8.39 10.96
N TRP A 220 5.10 7.51 10.20
CA TRP A 220 3.99 7.79 9.28
C TRP A 220 2.94 8.74 9.89
N SER A 221 2.65 8.57 11.18
CA SER A 221 1.53 9.20 11.90
C SER A 221 1.77 10.61 12.45
N HIS A 222 3.00 11.16 12.40
CA HIS A 222 3.31 12.48 13.02
C HIS A 222 3.41 13.64 12.03
N HIS A 223 3.21 13.40 10.73
CA HIS A 223 3.35 14.41 9.67
C HIS A 223 1.99 14.97 9.23
N HIS A 224 1.27 15.59 10.15
CA HIS A 224 -0.09 16.12 9.92
C HIS A 224 -0.22 17.19 8.81
N GLN A 225 0.88 17.64 8.19
CA GLN A 225 0.84 18.65 7.11
C GLN A 225 1.07 18.07 5.70
N PHE A 226 1.60 16.85 5.57
CA PHE A 226 1.83 16.24 4.25
C PHE A 226 0.93 15.03 4.08
N ASP A 227 0.36 14.86 2.88
CA ASP A 227 -0.48 13.71 2.56
C ASP A 227 0.36 12.47 2.23
N SER A 228 1.49 12.68 1.55
CA SER A 228 2.32 11.60 1.01
C SER A 228 3.82 11.89 1.11
N GLY A 229 4.65 10.86 0.96
CA GLY A 229 6.10 11.00 0.93
C GLY A 229 6.87 9.95 0.16
N GLN A 230 8.11 10.32 -0.17
CA GLN A 230 9.04 9.51 -0.96
C GLN A 230 10.49 9.76 -0.52
N GLY A 231 11.31 8.71 -0.54
CA GLY A 231 12.72 8.80 -0.15
C GLY A 231 13.39 7.43 0.02
N TYR A 232 14.72 7.43 0.10
CA TYR A 232 15.52 6.19 0.21
C TYR A 232 15.34 5.48 1.55
N GLN A 233 14.90 6.19 2.58
CA GLN A 233 14.52 5.63 3.87
C GLN A 233 13.25 4.78 3.83
N PHE A 234 12.38 5.00 2.83
CA PHE A 234 11.18 4.18 2.59
C PHE A 234 11.51 3.02 1.65
N LYS A 235 11.82 3.35 0.39
CA LYS A 235 12.27 2.38 -0.61
C LYS A 235 13.15 3.08 -1.64
N ARG A 236 14.28 2.44 -1.95
CA ARG A 236 15.15 2.88 -3.04
C ARG A 236 14.51 2.51 -4.40
N PRO A 237 14.81 3.26 -5.48
CA PRO A 237 14.40 2.85 -6.82
C PRO A 237 14.82 1.41 -7.11
N SER A 238 13.92 0.61 -7.67
CA SER A 238 14.15 -0.78 -8.07
C SER A 238 13.43 -1.12 -9.38
N GLN A 239 13.76 -2.23 -10.02
CA GLN A 239 13.00 -2.72 -11.18
C GLN A 239 11.64 -3.30 -10.80
N GLN A 240 11.43 -3.64 -9.53
CA GLN A 240 10.14 -4.09 -9.00
C GLN A 240 9.19 -2.90 -8.79
N ILE A 241 8.00 -2.98 -9.38
CA ILE A 241 6.90 -2.03 -9.17
C ILE A 241 6.20 -2.35 -7.85
N SER A 242 5.91 -1.33 -7.04
CA SER A 242 5.13 -1.51 -5.81
C SER A 242 3.65 -1.32 -6.12
N LEU A 243 2.81 -2.29 -5.79
CA LEU A 243 1.37 -2.21 -6.05
C LEU A 243 0.69 -1.26 -5.05
N ALA A 244 -0.38 -0.59 -5.48
CA ALA A 244 -1.34 -0.01 -4.55
C ALA A 244 -1.91 -1.16 -3.70
N SER A 245 -1.50 -1.23 -2.44
CA SER A 245 -1.56 -2.47 -1.65
C SER A 245 -2.90 -2.69 -0.98
N LYS A 246 -3.91 -1.84 -1.20
CA LYS A 246 -5.23 -1.97 -0.57
C LYS A 246 -6.36 -1.82 -1.58
N VAL A 247 -7.45 -2.53 -1.33
CA VAL A 247 -8.72 -2.47 -2.07
C VAL A 247 -9.81 -2.05 -1.09
N ASP A 248 -10.58 -1.01 -1.41
CA ASP A 248 -11.69 -0.60 -0.55
C ASP A 248 -12.94 -1.45 -0.87
N VAL A 249 -13.44 -2.15 0.13
CA VAL A 249 -14.75 -2.81 0.05
C VAL A 249 -15.67 -2.15 1.05
N LEU A 250 -16.52 -1.24 0.56
CA LEU A 250 -17.56 -0.57 1.35
C LEU A 250 -17.01 0.14 2.61
N GLY A 251 -15.92 0.88 2.47
CA GLY A 251 -15.26 1.65 3.52
C GLY A 251 -14.31 0.82 4.40
N LEU A 252 -14.02 -0.41 4.00
CA LEU A 252 -12.99 -1.25 4.63
C LEU A 252 -11.87 -1.50 3.62
N ALA A 253 -10.75 -0.82 3.81
CA ALA A 253 -9.52 -1.07 3.05
C ALA A 253 -8.92 -2.43 3.44
N LEU A 254 -8.90 -3.36 2.50
CA LEU A 254 -8.32 -4.70 2.62
C LEU A 254 -6.97 -4.75 1.91
N ASP A 255 -5.98 -5.40 2.51
CA ASP A 255 -4.68 -5.61 1.88
C ASP A 255 -4.78 -6.57 0.70
N ASN A 256 -4.20 -6.16 -0.41
CA ASN A 256 -4.32 -6.76 -1.72
C ASN A 256 -3.00 -7.42 -2.13
N TRP A 257 -2.66 -8.48 -1.42
CA TRP A 257 -1.44 -9.26 -1.60
C TRP A 257 -1.76 -10.70 -2.01
N SER A 258 -0.85 -11.32 -2.76
CA SER A 258 -0.80 -12.78 -2.86
C SER A 258 -0.34 -13.41 -1.54
N LYS A 259 -0.61 -14.70 -1.32
CA LYS A 259 -0.13 -15.44 -0.14
C LYS A 259 1.40 -15.36 0.01
N THR A 260 2.13 -15.47 -1.10
CA THR A 260 3.60 -15.42 -1.12
C THR A 260 4.11 -14.04 -0.75
N GLU A 261 3.59 -12.98 -1.37
CA GLU A 261 3.99 -11.60 -1.04
C GLU A 261 3.67 -11.28 0.42
N PHE A 262 2.50 -11.71 0.91
CA PHE A 262 2.10 -11.43 2.27
C PHE A 262 3.05 -12.09 3.27
N ILE A 263 3.36 -13.38 3.10
CA ILE A 263 4.21 -14.08 4.06
C ILE A 263 5.65 -13.57 4.05
N GLU A 264 6.17 -13.15 2.90
CA GLU A 264 7.50 -12.55 2.80
C GLU A 264 7.60 -11.18 3.50
N GLN A 265 6.49 -10.44 3.60
CA GLN A 265 6.45 -9.14 4.28
C GLN A 265 6.05 -9.24 5.76
N LEU A 266 5.49 -10.37 6.19
CA LEU A 266 4.88 -10.52 7.50
C LEU A 266 5.93 -10.77 8.59
N HIS A 267 6.57 -9.70 9.08
CA HIS A 267 7.60 -9.78 10.12
C HIS A 267 7.16 -9.27 11.49
N GLU A 268 6.33 -8.22 11.51
CA GLU A 268 5.82 -7.54 12.71
C GLU A 268 4.45 -6.91 12.40
N GLY A 269 3.71 -6.49 13.41
CA GLY A 269 2.42 -5.79 13.28
C GLY A 269 1.21 -6.64 13.70
N ILE A 270 0.02 -6.16 13.34
CA ILE A 270 -1.26 -6.75 13.74
C ILE A 270 -2.05 -7.14 12.50
N VAL A 271 -2.32 -8.43 12.37
CA VAL A 271 -3.11 -9.01 11.27
C VAL A 271 -4.52 -9.30 11.72
N PHE A 272 -5.49 -8.63 11.10
CA PHE A 272 -6.91 -8.98 11.19
C PHE A 272 -7.37 -9.62 9.88
N ALA A 273 -8.25 -10.61 9.99
CA ALA A 273 -8.77 -11.38 8.86
C ALA A 273 -10.28 -11.16 8.69
N PRO A 274 -10.72 -9.96 8.26
CA PRO A 274 -12.13 -9.60 8.16
C PRO A 274 -12.93 -10.47 7.18
N ASN A 275 -14.19 -10.69 7.55
CA ASN A 275 -15.24 -11.25 6.69
C ASN A 275 -16.43 -10.28 6.62
N VAL A 276 -17.50 -10.65 5.90
CA VAL A 276 -18.70 -9.80 5.74
C VAL A 276 -19.26 -9.32 7.09
N ASN A 277 -19.37 -10.20 8.08
CA ASN A 277 -19.86 -9.84 9.42
C ASN A 277 -18.96 -8.81 10.10
N HIS A 278 -17.64 -8.87 9.91
CA HIS A 278 -16.73 -7.86 10.46
C HIS A 278 -17.01 -6.50 9.85
N LEU A 279 -17.13 -6.42 8.52
CA LEU A 279 -17.46 -5.19 7.79
C LEU A 279 -18.80 -4.60 8.27
N MET A 280 -19.83 -5.44 8.44
CA MET A 280 -21.13 -5.00 8.93
C MET A 280 -21.08 -4.53 10.39
N ASN A 281 -20.31 -5.18 11.25
CA ASN A 281 -20.17 -4.79 12.66
C ASN A 281 -19.36 -3.50 12.82
N ILE A 282 -18.31 -3.26 12.01
CA ILE A 282 -17.54 -2.00 12.02
C ILE A 282 -18.44 -0.79 11.77
N ARG A 283 -19.52 -0.96 10.98
CA ARG A 283 -20.49 0.11 10.70
C ARG A 283 -21.42 0.40 11.89
N ARG A 284 -21.69 -0.58 12.74
CA ARG A 284 -22.66 -0.49 13.85
C ARG A 284 -22.01 -0.23 15.22
N ASP A 285 -20.80 -0.76 15.44
CA ASP A 285 -20.08 -0.72 16.72
C ASP A 285 -18.86 0.21 16.61
N SER A 286 -18.92 1.34 17.32
CA SER A 286 -17.85 2.35 17.30
C SER A 286 -16.57 1.87 17.95
N ASP A 287 -16.63 1.01 18.96
CA ASP A 287 -15.44 0.51 19.63
C ASP A 287 -14.76 -0.57 18.80
N TYR A 288 -15.55 -1.39 18.10
CA TYR A 288 -15.02 -2.32 17.12
C TYR A 288 -14.35 -1.59 15.94
N ARG A 289 -14.92 -0.47 15.48
CA ARG A 289 -14.29 0.39 14.48
C ARG A 289 -12.94 0.93 14.94
N LYS A 290 -12.84 1.41 16.19
CA LYS A 290 -11.56 1.86 16.79
C LYS A 290 -10.55 0.73 16.85
N ALA A 291 -10.98 -0.49 17.18
CA ALA A 291 -10.09 -1.64 17.19
C ALA A 291 -9.49 -1.92 15.79
N TYR A 292 -10.21 -1.66 14.70
CA TYR A 292 -9.70 -1.83 13.34
C TYR A 292 -8.72 -0.75 12.88
N THR A 293 -8.56 0.37 13.61
CA THR A 293 -7.61 1.42 13.24
C THR A 293 -6.17 1.07 13.60
N ILE A 294 -5.96 0.10 14.50
CA ILE A 294 -4.62 -0.34 14.92
C ILE A 294 -4.11 -1.55 14.12
N ALA A 295 -4.94 -2.11 13.24
CA ALA A 295 -4.54 -3.24 12.42
C ALA A 295 -3.63 -2.75 11.29
N ASP A 296 -2.40 -3.27 11.25
CA ASP A 296 -1.43 -3.00 10.19
C ASP A 296 -1.82 -3.74 8.90
N TYR A 297 -2.36 -4.96 9.05
CA TYR A 297 -2.81 -5.80 7.95
C TYR A 297 -4.26 -6.25 8.11
N LYS A 298 -5.04 -6.18 7.02
CA LYS A 298 -6.45 -6.52 6.90
C LYS A 298 -6.63 -7.45 5.70
N ILE A 299 -6.42 -8.74 5.91
CA ILE A 299 -6.44 -9.72 4.82
C ILE A 299 -7.86 -10.18 4.48
N CYS A 300 -8.10 -10.46 3.20
CA CYS A 300 -9.40 -10.94 2.74
C CYS A 300 -9.63 -12.41 3.11
N ASN A 301 -10.41 -12.63 4.18
CA ASN A 301 -10.77 -13.95 4.71
C ASN A 301 -12.13 -14.46 4.19
N SER A 302 -12.70 -13.84 3.17
CA SER A 302 -14.05 -14.14 2.71
C SER A 302 -14.13 -14.19 1.20
N GLN A 303 -14.58 -15.32 0.66
CA GLN A 303 -14.87 -15.45 -0.76
C GLN A 303 -15.91 -14.42 -1.23
N VAL A 304 -16.86 -14.06 -0.36
CA VAL A 304 -17.88 -13.04 -0.65
C VAL A 304 -17.25 -11.65 -0.77
N LEU A 305 -16.29 -11.30 0.10
CA LEU A 305 -15.54 -10.04 -0.03
C LEU A 305 -14.62 -10.05 -1.26
N TYR A 306 -14.01 -11.20 -1.57
CA TYR A 306 -13.25 -11.39 -2.81
C TYR A 306 -14.13 -11.13 -4.04
N PHE A 307 -15.31 -11.74 -4.14
CA PHE A 307 -16.24 -11.47 -5.25
C PHE A 307 -16.77 -10.05 -5.26
N ALA A 308 -17.01 -9.46 -4.08
CA ALA A 308 -17.41 -8.06 -3.98
C ALA A 308 -16.35 -7.13 -4.58
N SER A 309 -15.06 -7.38 -4.31
CA SER A 309 -13.94 -6.63 -4.89
C SER A 309 -13.93 -6.69 -6.44
N GLN A 310 -14.14 -7.88 -7.01
CA GLN A 310 -14.26 -8.06 -8.47
C GLN A 310 -15.46 -7.29 -9.01
N PHE A 311 -16.59 -7.34 -8.31
CA PHE A 311 -17.81 -6.65 -8.70
C PHE A 311 -17.66 -5.13 -8.67
N LEU A 312 -16.87 -4.58 -7.75
CA LEU A 312 -16.60 -3.14 -7.65
C LEU A 312 -15.57 -2.63 -8.67
N GLY A 313 -14.91 -3.53 -9.43
CA GLY A 313 -13.88 -3.14 -10.40
C GLY A 313 -12.49 -2.95 -9.78
N GLU A 314 -12.34 -3.23 -8.49
CA GLU A 314 -11.06 -3.26 -7.77
C GLU A 314 -10.78 -4.68 -7.28
N PRO A 315 -10.37 -5.61 -8.14
CA PRO A 315 -10.30 -7.00 -7.75
C PRO A 315 -9.24 -7.22 -6.66
N LEU A 316 -9.40 -8.17 -5.76
CA LEU A 316 -8.32 -8.63 -4.88
C LEU A 316 -7.39 -9.60 -5.65
N GLN A 317 -6.12 -9.70 -5.28
CA GLN A 317 -5.14 -10.60 -5.87
C GLN A 317 -5.44 -12.05 -5.49
N GLU A 318 -5.61 -12.29 -4.20
CA GLU A 318 -5.85 -13.62 -3.67
C GLU A 318 -6.69 -13.55 -2.39
N LYS A 319 -7.49 -14.59 -2.13
CA LYS A 319 -8.12 -14.82 -0.82
C LYS A 319 -7.09 -15.47 0.09
N ILE A 320 -6.75 -14.81 1.20
CA ILE A 320 -5.89 -15.37 2.24
C ILE A 320 -6.77 -15.70 3.44
N THR A 321 -7.09 -16.98 3.60
CA THR A 321 -7.97 -17.40 4.70
C THR A 321 -7.21 -17.42 6.03
N ALA A 322 -7.90 -17.08 7.12
CA ALA A 322 -7.36 -17.14 8.46
C ALA A 322 -6.91 -18.56 8.84
N ALA A 323 -7.58 -19.59 8.32
CA ALA A 323 -7.23 -20.99 8.53
C ALA A 323 -5.90 -21.37 7.87
N GLU A 324 -5.61 -20.83 6.69
CA GLU A 324 -4.36 -21.11 5.96
C GLU A 324 -3.16 -20.30 6.48
N LEU A 325 -3.40 -19.14 7.08
CA LEU A 325 -2.35 -18.21 7.47
C LEU A 325 -1.38 -18.80 8.50
N LEU A 326 -1.89 -19.46 9.55
CA LEU A 326 -1.03 -20.06 10.58
C LEU A 326 -0.14 -21.18 10.00
N PRO A 327 -0.66 -22.17 9.26
CA PRO A 327 0.17 -23.17 8.58
C PRO A 327 1.20 -22.57 7.62
N LEU A 328 0.80 -21.56 6.84
CA LEU A 328 1.69 -20.88 5.89
C LEU A 328 2.85 -20.21 6.63
N PHE A 329 2.55 -19.45 7.69
CA PHE A 329 3.54 -18.80 8.55
C PHE A 329 4.48 -19.80 9.20
N CYS A 330 3.94 -20.87 9.78
CA CYS A 330 4.72 -21.90 10.43
C CYS A 330 5.66 -22.62 9.45
N THR A 331 5.19 -22.90 8.23
CA THR A 331 6.01 -23.56 7.19
C THR A 331 7.12 -22.64 6.70
N TYR A 332 6.81 -21.37 6.44
CA TYR A 332 7.78 -20.39 5.96
C TYR A 332 8.89 -20.11 7.00
N HIS A 333 8.53 -19.99 8.27
CA HIS A 333 9.45 -19.71 9.38
C HIS A 333 9.91 -20.95 10.17
N GLN A 334 9.71 -22.16 9.64
CA GLN A 334 10.01 -23.41 10.35
C GLN A 334 11.47 -23.45 10.87
N ASN A 335 12.41 -22.92 10.09
CA ASN A 335 13.84 -22.91 10.39
C ASN A 335 14.35 -21.57 10.96
N ASN A 336 13.48 -20.58 11.16
CA ASN A 336 13.90 -19.27 11.66
C ASN A 336 13.83 -19.25 13.20
N PRO A 337 14.98 -19.26 13.91
CA PRO A 337 15.00 -19.32 15.37
C PRO A 337 14.46 -18.04 16.02
N ASP A 338 14.36 -16.93 15.28
CA ASP A 338 13.91 -15.66 15.83
C ASP A 338 12.43 -15.68 16.18
N TYR A 339 11.62 -16.57 15.61
CA TYR A 339 10.18 -16.62 15.86
C TYR A 339 9.81 -17.70 16.88
N SER A 340 8.97 -17.30 17.84
CA SER A 340 8.37 -18.15 18.87
C SER A 340 6.92 -17.73 19.13
N LEU A 341 6.01 -18.71 19.15
CA LEU A 341 4.56 -18.50 19.17
C LEU A 341 3.98 -18.73 20.57
N PHE A 342 3.04 -17.87 20.94
CA PHE A 342 2.07 -18.09 22.01
C PHE A 342 0.67 -18.22 21.39
N ILE A 343 -0.09 -19.25 21.79
CA ILE A 343 -1.47 -19.43 21.31
C ILE A 343 -2.45 -19.16 22.44
N LEU A 344 -3.33 -18.18 22.23
CA LEU A 344 -4.48 -17.90 23.08
C LEU A 344 -5.74 -18.26 22.30
N SER A 345 -6.43 -19.35 22.65
CA SER A 345 -7.61 -19.80 21.91
C SER A 345 -8.68 -20.41 22.82
N GLU A 346 -9.94 -20.31 22.40
CA GLU A 346 -11.07 -20.87 23.14
C GLU A 346 -11.09 -22.41 23.03
N GLY A 347 -11.57 -23.08 24.07
CA GLY A 347 -11.68 -24.53 24.14
C GLY A 347 -10.33 -25.27 24.14
N GLU A 348 -10.36 -26.56 23.82
CA GLU A 348 -9.18 -27.45 23.85
C GLU A 348 -8.26 -27.30 22.61
N SER A 349 -8.43 -26.23 21.83
CA SER A 349 -7.74 -26.05 20.56
C SER A 349 -6.25 -25.73 20.73
N ALA A 350 -5.87 -24.94 21.75
CA ALA A 350 -4.50 -24.44 21.91
C ALA A 350 -3.45 -25.56 22.04
N PRO A 351 -3.64 -26.55 22.95
CA PRO A 351 -2.68 -27.64 23.10
C PRO A 351 -2.58 -28.54 21.86
N LEU A 352 -3.69 -28.76 21.15
CA LEU A 352 -3.71 -29.55 19.91
C LEU A 352 -2.91 -28.86 18.79
N ILE A 353 -3.10 -27.55 18.63
CA ILE A 353 -2.35 -26.75 17.65
C ILE A 353 -0.85 -26.76 18.01
N GLN A 354 -0.51 -26.56 19.29
CA GLN A 354 0.89 -26.62 19.75
C GLN A 354 1.55 -27.96 19.37
N ALA A 355 0.90 -29.09 19.68
CA ALA A 355 1.43 -30.41 19.37
C ALA A 355 1.61 -30.62 17.86
N LYS A 356 0.65 -30.19 17.04
CA LYS A 356 0.70 -30.30 15.58
C LYS A 356 1.81 -29.44 14.99
N VAL A 357 1.87 -28.15 15.35
CA VAL A 357 2.84 -27.18 14.81
C VAL A 357 4.27 -27.57 15.21
N ASN A 358 4.51 -27.93 16.48
CA ASN A 358 5.85 -28.31 16.93
C ASN A 358 6.33 -29.62 16.30
N ARG A 359 5.43 -30.58 16.09
CA ARG A 359 5.75 -31.81 15.35
C ARG A 359 6.15 -31.52 13.91
N GLN A 360 5.41 -30.66 13.23
CA GLN A 360 5.69 -30.29 11.83
C GLN A 360 6.97 -29.47 11.69
N ALA A 361 7.23 -28.54 12.61
CA ALA A 361 8.41 -27.69 12.58
C ALA A 361 9.69 -28.39 13.08
N GLY A 362 9.56 -29.52 13.78
CA GLY A 362 10.70 -30.24 14.36
C GLY A 362 11.42 -29.48 15.50
N ARG A 363 10.78 -28.46 16.07
CA ARG A 363 11.31 -27.61 17.16
C ARG A 363 10.17 -27.10 18.05
N PRO A 364 10.45 -26.60 19.27
CA PRO A 364 9.44 -25.95 20.12
C PRO A 364 9.11 -24.55 19.55
N PHE A 365 8.34 -24.53 18.47
CA PHE A 365 7.99 -23.29 17.78
C PHE A 365 6.87 -22.55 18.52
N VAL A 366 5.83 -23.26 18.92
CA VAL A 366 4.82 -22.82 19.88
C VAL A 366 5.34 -23.15 21.28
N ILE A 367 5.77 -22.13 22.00
CA ILE A 367 6.48 -22.28 23.27
C ILE A 367 5.54 -22.33 24.47
N ASP A 368 4.34 -21.75 24.35
CA ASP A 368 3.34 -21.75 25.42
C ASP A 368 1.94 -21.50 24.85
N THR A 369 0.92 -21.87 25.63
CA THR A 369 -0.49 -21.70 25.25
C THR A 369 -1.34 -21.33 26.47
N TYR A 370 -2.48 -20.69 26.22
CA TYR A 370 -3.45 -20.40 27.27
C TYR A 370 -4.89 -20.56 26.75
N GLN A 371 -5.74 -21.13 27.60
CA GLN A 371 -7.16 -21.28 27.35
C GLN A 371 -7.94 -20.34 28.29
N PRO A 372 -8.55 -19.26 27.77
CA PRO A 372 -9.31 -18.34 28.60
C PRO A 372 -10.73 -18.86 28.89
N SER A 373 -11.36 -18.28 29.91
CA SER A 373 -12.78 -18.48 30.18
C SER A 373 -13.65 -17.84 29.08
N SER A 374 -14.89 -18.32 28.88
CA SER A 374 -15.77 -17.85 27.80
C SER A 374 -16.14 -16.36 27.84
N TYR A 375 -15.87 -15.67 28.95
CA TYR A 375 -16.16 -14.25 29.18
C TYR A 375 -14.96 -13.53 29.82
N PHE A 376 -13.75 -14.00 29.54
CA PHE A 376 -12.52 -13.45 30.12
C PHE A 376 -12.36 -11.94 29.84
N ASP A 377 -12.91 -11.46 28.73
CA ASP A 377 -12.88 -10.05 28.33
C ASP A 377 -13.64 -9.12 29.29
N CYS A 378 -14.63 -9.66 30.00
CA CYS A 378 -15.35 -8.98 31.07
C CYS A 378 -14.63 -9.06 32.43
N ASN A 379 -13.59 -9.88 32.55
CA ASN A 379 -12.85 -10.11 33.78
C ASN A 379 -11.44 -9.49 33.70
N GLU A 380 -11.30 -8.28 34.23
CA GLU A 380 -10.03 -7.55 34.21
C GLU A 380 -8.87 -8.32 34.85
N VAL A 381 -9.13 -9.09 35.92
CA VAL A 381 -8.11 -9.88 36.60
C VAL A 381 -7.60 -10.99 35.68
N GLU A 382 -8.49 -11.64 34.95
CA GLU A 382 -8.13 -12.69 34.00
C GLU A 382 -7.37 -12.11 32.79
N CYS A 383 -7.83 -10.98 32.23
CA CYS A 383 -7.09 -10.27 31.18
C CYS A 383 -5.66 -9.92 31.60
N GLN A 384 -5.48 -9.44 32.84
CA GLN A 384 -4.15 -9.12 33.37
C GLN A 384 -3.30 -10.38 33.58
N ALA A 385 -3.91 -11.48 34.04
CA ALA A 385 -3.23 -12.76 34.15
C ALA A 385 -2.75 -13.28 32.78
N ILE A 386 -3.59 -13.17 31.75
CA ILE A 386 -3.24 -13.53 30.36
C ILE A 386 -2.05 -12.70 29.87
N VAL A 387 -2.09 -11.38 30.03
CA VAL A 387 -0.98 -10.48 29.64
C VAL A 387 0.31 -10.85 30.38
N HIS A 388 0.22 -11.14 31.67
CA HIS A 388 1.39 -11.56 32.46
C HIS A 388 1.97 -12.90 31.98
N HIS A 389 1.11 -13.87 31.64
CA HIS A 389 1.52 -15.17 31.11
C HIS A 389 2.23 -15.01 29.76
N ILE A 390 1.63 -14.27 28.83
CA ILE A 390 2.24 -14.01 27.52
C ILE A 390 3.64 -13.38 27.69
N ASN A 391 3.77 -12.34 28.52
CA ASN A 391 5.05 -11.70 28.78
C ASN A 391 6.08 -12.64 29.43
N ARG A 392 5.65 -13.53 30.33
CA ARG A 392 6.53 -14.52 30.95
C ARG A 392 7.02 -15.58 29.96
N SER A 393 6.21 -15.94 28.96
CA SER A 393 6.58 -16.96 27.97
C SER A 393 7.78 -16.56 27.09
N GLN A 394 8.02 -15.25 26.93
CA GLN A 394 8.99 -14.70 25.98
C GLN A 394 8.67 -14.95 24.49
N ALA A 395 7.41 -15.26 24.18
CA ALA A 395 6.95 -15.37 22.80
C ALA A 395 6.94 -14.01 22.11
N ASN A 396 7.30 -13.99 20.82
CA ASN A 396 7.25 -12.76 20.03
C ASN A 396 6.17 -12.76 18.93
N VAL A 397 5.49 -13.88 18.73
CA VAL A 397 4.27 -13.98 17.92
C VAL A 397 3.11 -14.42 18.79
N LEU A 398 2.02 -13.66 18.80
CA LEU A 398 0.78 -14.02 19.49
C LEU A 398 -0.28 -14.44 18.47
N VAL A 399 -0.78 -15.68 18.58
CA VAL A 399 -1.87 -16.18 17.76
C VAL A 399 -3.15 -16.19 18.59
N LEU A 400 -4.18 -15.50 18.09
CA LEU A 400 -5.48 -15.42 18.74
C LEU A 400 -6.51 -16.27 17.99
N GLY A 401 -7.02 -17.27 18.70
CA GLY A 401 -8.13 -18.13 18.31
C GLY A 401 -9.39 -17.84 19.09
N ILE A 402 -9.75 -16.56 19.21
CA ILE A 402 -10.87 -16.09 20.03
C ILE A 402 -11.94 -15.48 19.12
N ARG A 403 -13.22 -15.72 19.41
CA ARG A 403 -14.32 -15.16 18.61
C ARG A 403 -14.25 -13.63 18.44
N SER A 404 -14.63 -13.17 17.26
CA SER A 404 -14.86 -11.74 16.98
C SER A 404 -16.21 -11.29 17.56
N PRO A 405 -16.34 -10.08 18.16
CA PRO A 405 -15.37 -8.97 18.16
C PRO A 405 -14.41 -8.96 19.36
N VAL A 406 -14.43 -9.99 20.21
CA VAL A 406 -13.70 -10.01 21.49
C VAL A 406 -12.19 -9.92 21.25
N GLN A 407 -11.67 -10.69 20.28
CA GLN A 407 -10.24 -10.68 19.96
C GLN A 407 -9.73 -9.29 19.55
N GLU A 408 -10.42 -8.57 18.66
CA GLU A 408 -9.93 -7.29 18.13
C GLU A 408 -9.99 -6.22 19.21
N LYS A 409 -11.06 -6.19 20.01
CA LYS A 409 -11.20 -5.27 21.14
C LYS A 409 -10.17 -5.54 22.24
N TRP A 410 -9.86 -6.81 22.50
CA TRP A 410 -8.84 -7.18 23.47
C TRP A 410 -7.45 -6.72 23.01
N VAL A 411 -7.09 -6.96 21.74
CA VAL A 411 -5.83 -6.47 21.16
C VAL A 411 -5.73 -4.95 21.27
N TYR A 412 -6.80 -4.24 20.90
CA TYR A 412 -6.86 -2.78 21.02
C TYR A 412 -6.55 -2.27 22.43
N ARG A 413 -7.04 -2.99 23.44
CA ARG A 413 -6.87 -2.59 24.85
C ARG A 413 -5.52 -2.97 25.45
N TYR A 414 -4.93 -4.09 25.05
CA TYR A 414 -3.79 -4.68 25.77
C TYR A 414 -2.49 -4.78 24.98
N ARG A 415 -2.48 -4.53 23.66
CA ARG A 415 -1.26 -4.67 22.84
C ARG A 415 -0.06 -3.86 23.36
N ASP A 416 -0.29 -2.66 23.90
CA ASP A 416 0.79 -1.81 24.46
C ASP A 416 1.43 -2.41 25.72
N ARG A 417 0.81 -3.43 26.34
CA ARG A 417 1.33 -4.16 27.49
C ARG A 417 2.06 -5.45 27.10
N LEU A 418 2.27 -5.69 25.81
CA LEU A 418 2.94 -6.87 25.26
C LEU A 418 4.25 -6.48 24.53
N PRO A 419 5.25 -5.90 25.21
CA PRO A 419 6.42 -5.28 24.57
C PRO A 419 7.31 -6.25 23.78
N GLN A 420 7.21 -7.55 24.05
CA GLN A 420 8.00 -8.58 23.36
C GLN A 420 7.29 -9.15 22.13
N VAL A 421 5.96 -9.01 22.06
CA VAL A 421 5.17 -9.49 20.94
C VAL A 421 5.31 -8.50 19.80
N LYS A 422 6.04 -8.93 18.76
CA LYS A 422 6.24 -8.16 17.54
C LYS A 422 5.10 -8.35 16.55
N LEU A 423 4.47 -9.53 16.56
CA LEU A 423 3.45 -9.92 15.60
C LEU A 423 2.21 -10.49 16.31
N ILE A 424 1.02 -10.00 15.95
CA ILE A 424 -0.26 -10.51 16.45
C ILE A 424 -1.10 -11.01 15.28
N LEU A 425 -1.47 -12.30 15.30
CA LEU A 425 -2.31 -12.94 14.31
C LEU A 425 -3.71 -13.18 14.88
N ALA A 426 -4.68 -12.33 14.55
CA ALA A 426 -6.07 -12.46 14.99
C ALA A 426 -6.89 -13.30 14.01
N LEU A 427 -6.83 -14.63 14.19
CA LEU A 427 -7.37 -15.61 13.25
C LEU A 427 -8.79 -16.07 13.61
N GLY A 428 -9.25 -15.77 14.82
CA GLY A 428 -10.56 -16.16 15.33
C GLY A 428 -10.76 -17.68 15.35
N GLU A 429 -12.01 -18.12 15.21
CA GLU A 429 -12.38 -19.55 15.26
C GLU A 429 -11.76 -20.38 14.12
N ALA A 430 -11.15 -19.76 13.11
CA ALA A 430 -10.47 -20.49 12.03
C ALA A 430 -9.34 -21.40 12.54
N VAL A 431 -8.77 -21.12 13.71
CA VAL A 431 -7.75 -22.00 14.33
C VAL A 431 -8.31 -23.37 14.75
N LEU A 432 -9.64 -23.50 14.94
CA LEU A 432 -10.28 -24.77 15.30
C LEU A 432 -10.16 -25.80 14.17
N VAL A 433 -10.17 -25.32 12.92
CA VAL A 433 -9.88 -26.13 11.73
C VAL A 433 -8.45 -26.66 11.80
N GLU A 434 -7.50 -25.83 12.21
CA GLU A 434 -6.10 -26.26 12.35
C GLU A 434 -5.89 -27.26 13.49
N ALA A 435 -6.65 -27.12 14.57
CA ALA A 435 -6.71 -28.08 15.66
C ALA A 435 -7.34 -29.43 15.25
N GLY A 436 -7.99 -29.52 14.09
CA GLY A 436 -8.74 -30.70 13.66
C GLY A 436 -10.08 -30.88 14.39
N LEU A 437 -10.54 -29.85 15.10
CA LEU A 437 -11.81 -29.85 15.84
C LEU A 437 -13.00 -29.49 14.96
N GLU A 438 -12.75 -28.83 13.82
CA GLU A 438 -13.77 -28.52 12.82
C GLU A 438 -13.40 -29.08 11.45
N ALA A 439 -14.42 -29.51 10.69
CA ALA A 439 -14.23 -29.98 9.33
C ALA A 439 -13.96 -28.80 8.38
N ARG A 440 -12.94 -28.95 7.52
CA ARG A 440 -12.73 -28.03 6.39
C ARG A 440 -13.91 -28.14 5.42
N PRO A 441 -14.48 -27.02 4.96
CA PRO A 441 -15.44 -27.06 3.86
C PRO A 441 -14.76 -27.63 2.60
N PRO A 442 -15.49 -28.38 1.75
CA PRO A 442 -14.96 -28.81 0.46
C PRO A 442 -14.48 -27.61 -0.38
N GLU A 443 -13.39 -27.75 -1.12
CA GLU A 443 -12.82 -26.65 -1.92
C GLU A 443 -13.85 -26.02 -2.86
N VAL A 444 -14.63 -26.85 -3.57
CA VAL A 444 -15.73 -26.40 -4.45
C VAL A 444 -16.74 -25.50 -3.72
N VAL A 445 -17.07 -25.82 -2.47
CA VAL A 445 -18.00 -25.05 -1.64
C VAL A 445 -17.41 -23.70 -1.23
N SER A 446 -16.11 -23.67 -0.89
CA SER A 446 -15.42 -22.43 -0.55
C SER A 446 -15.22 -21.54 -1.79
N ASP A 447 -14.87 -22.13 -2.93
CA ASP A 447 -14.63 -21.41 -4.19
C ASP A 447 -15.90 -20.80 -4.77
N MET A 448 -17.04 -21.50 -4.65
CA MET A 448 -18.35 -20.95 -5.02
C MET A 448 -18.84 -19.85 -4.06
N GLY A 449 -18.14 -19.62 -2.95
CA GLY A 449 -18.53 -18.61 -1.95
C GLY A 449 -19.77 -18.99 -1.13
N VAL A 450 -20.13 -20.27 -1.09
CA VAL A 450 -21.29 -20.80 -0.35
C VAL A 450 -20.90 -21.47 0.98
N GLU A 451 -19.67 -21.26 1.44
CA GLU A 451 -19.18 -21.72 2.74
C GLU A 451 -20.07 -21.27 3.91
N TRP A 452 -20.65 -20.08 3.83
CA TRP A 452 -21.59 -19.57 4.86
C TRP A 452 -22.79 -20.50 5.05
N LEU A 453 -23.31 -21.09 3.97
CA LEU A 453 -24.45 -22.01 4.01
C LEU A 453 -24.02 -23.36 4.60
N PHE A 454 -22.85 -23.87 4.21
CA PHE A 454 -22.26 -25.08 4.79
C PHE A 454 -22.11 -24.95 6.31
N ARG A 455 -21.55 -23.84 6.77
CA ARG A 455 -21.39 -23.55 8.22
C ARG A 455 -22.74 -23.38 8.91
N LEU A 456 -23.71 -22.71 8.27
CA LEU A 456 -25.07 -22.55 8.82
C LEU A 456 -25.76 -23.88 9.02
N LEU A 457 -25.59 -24.84 8.11
CA LEU A 457 -26.18 -26.19 8.25
C LEU A 457 -25.55 -26.98 9.40
N GLN A 458 -24.27 -26.76 9.69
CA GLN A 458 -23.58 -27.37 10.84
C GLN A 458 -23.99 -26.74 12.18
N HIS A 459 -24.14 -25.42 12.22
CA HIS A 459 -24.43 -24.66 13.46
C HIS A 459 -25.64 -23.72 13.31
N PRO A 460 -26.84 -24.25 13.02
CA PRO A 460 -28.00 -23.43 12.65
C PRO A 460 -28.44 -22.49 13.77
N GLN A 461 -28.41 -22.95 15.03
CA GLN A 461 -28.85 -22.14 16.19
C GLN A 461 -27.93 -20.93 16.46
N GLN A 462 -26.65 -21.04 16.10
CA GLN A 462 -25.65 -20.01 16.37
C GLN A 462 -25.52 -19.01 15.21
N LEU A 463 -25.59 -19.47 13.96
CA LEU A 463 -25.20 -18.68 12.78
C LEU A 463 -26.35 -18.03 12.01
N TRP A 464 -27.61 -18.44 12.25
CA TRP A 464 -28.74 -17.93 11.45
C TRP A 464 -28.92 -16.42 11.54
N ARG A 465 -28.80 -15.83 12.74
CA ARG A 465 -28.92 -14.36 12.93
C ARG A 465 -27.80 -13.61 12.24
N ARG A 466 -26.59 -14.17 12.27
CA ARG A 466 -25.42 -13.58 11.60
C ARG A 466 -25.68 -13.47 10.09
N TYR A 467 -25.97 -14.57 9.42
CA TYR A 467 -26.10 -14.55 7.96
C TYR A 467 -27.40 -13.92 7.47
N LEU A 468 -28.55 -14.25 8.07
CA LEU A 468 -29.85 -13.88 7.54
C LEU A 468 -30.34 -12.50 8.01
N ILE A 469 -29.77 -11.94 9.07
CA ILE A 469 -30.17 -10.62 9.61
C ILE A 469 -29.02 -9.63 9.54
N ASN A 470 -27.85 -9.99 10.09
CA ASN A 470 -26.75 -9.03 10.23
C ASN A 470 -26.02 -8.79 8.90
N ASP A 471 -25.75 -9.86 8.15
CA ASP A 471 -24.99 -9.81 6.90
C ASP A 471 -25.88 -9.53 5.68
N ALA A 472 -27.19 -9.81 5.75
CA ALA A 472 -28.13 -9.61 4.64
C ALA A 472 -28.09 -8.21 3.98
N PRO A 473 -27.93 -7.08 4.72
CA PRO A 473 -27.83 -5.76 4.10
C PRO A 473 -26.58 -5.55 3.23
N PHE A 474 -25.55 -6.40 3.33
CA PHE A 474 -24.29 -6.27 2.59
C PHE A 474 -24.51 -6.20 1.07
N LEU A 475 -25.33 -7.10 0.51
CA LEU A 475 -25.57 -7.15 -0.93
C LEU A 475 -26.24 -5.86 -1.45
N LEU A 476 -27.21 -5.32 -0.69
CA LEU A 476 -27.87 -4.07 -1.03
C LEU A 476 -26.91 -2.88 -0.98
N LEU A 477 -26.03 -2.84 0.02
CA LEU A 477 -24.99 -1.81 0.13
C LEU A 477 -23.99 -1.89 -1.04
N LEU A 478 -23.61 -3.10 -1.44
CA LEU A 478 -22.70 -3.33 -2.56
C LEU A 478 -23.30 -2.84 -3.88
N ILE A 479 -24.55 -3.19 -4.16
CA ILE A 479 -25.27 -2.73 -5.35
C ILE A 479 -25.42 -1.20 -5.34
N LYS A 480 -25.81 -0.62 -4.19
CA LYS A 480 -25.94 0.83 -4.05
C LYS A 480 -24.60 1.54 -4.28
N HIS A 481 -23.50 1.01 -3.78
CA HIS A 481 -22.18 1.61 -3.96
C HIS A 481 -21.80 1.67 -5.45
N LYS A 482 -22.01 0.59 -6.19
CA LYS A 482 -21.69 0.53 -7.63
C LYS A 482 -22.58 1.42 -8.51
N LEU A 483 -23.82 1.66 -8.11
CA LEU A 483 -24.78 2.44 -8.91
C LEU A 483 -24.74 3.96 -8.64
N PHE A 484 -24.20 4.38 -7.49
CA PHE A 484 -24.26 5.77 -7.02
C PHE A 484 -22.90 6.37 -6.64
N GLN A 485 -21.80 5.71 -7.01
CA GLN A 485 -20.47 6.30 -7.19
C GLN A 485 -20.28 6.62 -8.67
#